data_AF-A0A7V3BIU6-F1
#
_entry.id   AF-A0A7V3BIU6-F1
#
_cell.length_a   1.000
_cell.length_b   1.000
_cell.length_c   1.000
_cell.angle_alpha   90.00
_cell.angle_beta   90.00
_cell.angle_gamma   90.00
#
_symmetry.space_group_name_H-M   'P 1'
#
loop_
_entity.id
_entity.type
_entity.pdbx_description
1 polymer ?
#
loop_
_entity_poly.entity_id
_entity_poly.type
_entity_poly.pdbx_seq_one_letter_code
_entity_poly.pdbx_strand_id
1 'polypeptide(L)'
;MTHLGLPATPDVSVHVVPPNQAAAVRGAALAAVAIAHGLPCYRETLLPLDLYVRGTDEHGDPAPLWKELVAVRSVEAGRLWRSFAPVTGLSIKEGQNRLLLPLRREFRGRWMFRQVSTELVSAAMRDEPVRVEAEVKPGQGFARVRIYSATPNVFTARLDWRTMEECEEPKLQQLAYPPGVVRISPDEEMFIRARPVLEAALHALRENSGDAIELLRKAYNAHLNKSPFAHDEERLRGHTVRKDFFLRYGVIGSNGNLDALPEPSLARELRDAIGEKFCELVQRDEAHSKLGKTLLRAGGWFYLAMPVACYTFLRKKLAAAHHALAHNSFLALSREELHAIGLAFETPDDLRQFYPLVVRALGDLATGPNEWLRAMRNICRFRNHALHPEVISDADLYQLIERVLKKLQEQAERKNFAQIFRNCLEPLPFLLKRRRYDPEFLAPTSQQAQTLIHFLEKVDRENRWQLSTRLRQVLHTATNFLRMEASESDIEALLSVEDESDDDDG
;
A
#
# COMPACT_ATOMS: atom_id res chain seq x y z
N MET A 1 55.41 -10.96 9.17
CA MET A 1 54.89 -11.03 10.54
C MET A 1 54.91 -9.63 11.10
N THR A 2 53.77 -8.96 10.98
CA THR A 2 53.55 -7.54 11.27
C THR A 2 52.40 -7.52 12.26
N HIS A 3 52.68 -7.26 13.54
CA HIS A 3 51.64 -7.03 14.53
C HIS A 3 51.21 -5.57 14.43
N LEU A 4 50.11 -5.34 13.71
CA LEU A 4 49.34 -4.11 13.72
C LEU A 4 48.49 -4.04 14.99
N GLY A 5 48.49 -2.85 15.59
CA GLY A 5 47.93 -2.56 16.90
C GLY A 5 46.41 -2.68 16.99
N LEU A 6 45.97 -3.12 18.17
CA LEU A 6 44.60 -2.90 18.66
C LEU A 6 44.45 -1.42 19.06
N PRO A 7 43.36 -0.74 18.68
CA PRO A 7 43.08 0.60 19.18
C PRO A 7 42.72 0.57 20.67
N ALA A 8 43.17 1.59 21.40
CA ALA A 8 42.85 1.80 22.81
C ALA A 8 41.34 1.85 23.05
N THR A 9 40.87 1.08 24.02
CA THR A 9 39.55 1.29 24.63
C THR A 9 39.50 2.71 25.21
N PRO A 10 38.43 3.49 24.96
CA PRO A 10 38.31 4.81 25.57
C PRO A 10 38.23 4.65 27.07
N ASP A 11 39.05 5.43 27.77
CA ASP A 11 39.12 5.56 29.22
C ASP A 11 37.72 5.61 29.83
N VAL A 12 37.32 4.52 30.48
CA VAL A 12 36.33 4.59 31.55
C VAL A 12 37.09 5.20 32.72
N SER A 13 37.03 6.53 32.85
CA SER A 13 37.50 7.19 34.07
C SER A 13 36.58 6.77 35.23
N VAL A 14 36.97 5.71 35.93
CA VAL A 14 36.37 5.36 37.21
C VAL A 14 36.84 6.43 38.20
N HIS A 15 36.05 7.50 38.33
CA HIS A 15 36.24 8.45 39.42
C HIS A 15 35.89 7.75 40.73
N VAL A 16 36.91 7.18 41.38
CA VAL A 16 36.80 6.71 42.76
C VAL A 16 36.69 7.94 43.64
N VAL A 17 35.46 8.30 44.02
CA VAL A 17 35.19 9.40 44.93
C VAL A 17 35.69 9.01 46.32
N PRO A 18 36.54 9.82 46.98
CA PRO A 18 36.98 9.55 48.35
C PRO A 18 35.77 9.43 49.29
N PRO A 19 35.77 8.50 50.27
CA PRO A 19 34.64 8.21 51.16
C PRO A 19 34.15 9.41 52.00
N ASN A 20 34.92 10.48 52.01
CA ASN A 20 34.75 11.73 52.75
C ASN A 20 34.08 12.86 51.91
N GLN A 21 33.68 12.62 50.66
CA GLN A 21 32.88 13.58 49.90
C GLN A 21 31.38 13.43 50.20
N ALA A 22 30.70 14.57 50.41
CA ALA A 22 29.27 14.63 50.73
C ALA A 22 28.37 13.86 49.73
N ALA A 23 28.80 13.75 48.47
CA ALA A 23 28.12 12.98 47.44
C ALA A 23 28.13 11.46 47.71
N ALA A 24 29.26 10.90 48.16
CA ALA A 24 29.37 9.48 48.50
C ALA A 24 28.52 9.13 49.73
N VAL A 25 28.53 10.00 50.75
CA VAL A 25 27.69 9.84 51.96
C VAL A 25 26.20 9.95 51.61
N ARG A 26 25.80 10.92 50.76
CA ARG A 26 24.41 11.01 50.27
C ARG A 26 24.01 9.79 49.45
N GLY A 27 24.87 9.31 48.56
CA GLY A 27 24.62 8.10 47.78
C GLY A 27 24.44 6.87 48.67
N ALA A 28 25.30 6.70 49.67
CA ALA A 28 25.20 5.62 50.65
C ALA A 28 23.93 5.73 51.52
N ALA A 29 23.56 6.94 51.96
CA ALA A 29 22.33 7.17 52.71
C ALA A 29 21.07 6.87 51.87
N LEU A 30 21.03 7.33 50.61
CA LEU A 30 19.94 7.01 49.67
C LEU A 30 19.83 5.51 49.40
N ALA A 31 20.96 4.83 49.21
CA ALA A 31 20.99 3.37 49.05
C ALA A 31 20.48 2.66 50.32
N ALA A 32 20.93 3.07 51.52
CA ALA A 32 20.49 2.50 52.79
C ALA A 32 18.99 2.69 53.02
N VAL A 33 18.44 3.87 52.72
CA VAL A 33 17.00 4.16 52.77
C VAL A 33 16.26 3.28 51.76
N ALA A 34 16.76 3.16 50.52
CA ALA A 34 16.14 2.29 49.52
C ALA A 34 16.09 0.82 50.01
N ILE A 35 17.18 0.29 50.56
CA ILE A 35 17.24 -1.06 51.14
C ILE A 35 16.21 -1.22 52.27
N ALA A 36 16.16 -0.27 53.21
CA ALA A 36 15.27 -0.30 54.36
C ALA A 36 13.77 -0.32 53.98
N HIS A 37 13.43 0.25 52.83
CA HIS A 37 12.07 0.30 52.29
C HIS A 37 11.79 -0.71 51.17
N GLY A 38 12.73 -1.63 50.88
CA GLY A 38 12.57 -2.63 49.81
C GLY A 38 12.55 -2.03 48.40
N LEU A 39 13.10 -0.83 48.22
CA LEU A 39 13.21 -0.11 46.95
C LEU A 39 14.54 -0.44 46.25
N PRO A 40 14.58 -0.45 44.90
CA PRO A 40 15.81 -0.68 44.16
C PRO A 40 16.82 0.45 44.38
N CYS A 41 18.05 0.10 44.78
CA CYS A 41 19.11 1.07 45.08
C CYS A 41 19.69 1.75 43.83
N TYR A 42 19.57 1.09 42.67
CA TYR A 42 19.86 1.65 41.36
C TYR A 42 19.14 0.84 40.26
N ARG A 43 18.94 1.47 39.10
CA ARG A 43 18.37 0.85 37.90
C ARG A 43 19.41 0.87 36.80
N GLU A 44 19.47 -0.20 36.02
CA GLU A 44 20.28 -0.25 34.81
C GLU A 44 19.43 0.10 33.60
N THR A 45 19.93 1.01 32.78
CA THR A 45 19.33 1.33 31.49
C THR A 45 19.63 0.21 30.51
N LEU A 46 18.58 -0.31 29.86
CA LEU A 46 18.71 -1.29 28.80
C LEU A 46 18.59 -0.61 27.46
N LEU A 47 19.43 -1.01 26.52
CA LEU A 47 19.28 -0.59 25.13
C LEU A 47 18.17 -1.44 24.49
N PRO A 48 17.18 -0.80 23.84
CA PRO A 48 16.15 -1.51 23.10
C PRO A 48 16.80 -2.41 22.04
N LEU A 49 16.18 -3.57 21.84
CA LEU A 49 16.58 -4.53 20.83
C LEU A 49 15.33 -4.99 20.11
N ASP A 50 15.30 -4.79 18.80
CA ASP A 50 14.17 -5.19 17.97
C ASP A 50 14.59 -6.32 17.03
N LEU A 51 13.65 -7.22 16.78
CA LEU A 51 13.77 -8.31 15.83
C LEU A 51 12.99 -8.00 14.57
N TYR A 52 13.65 -8.12 13.43
CA TYR A 52 12.96 -8.09 12.14
C TYR A 52 12.13 -9.36 12.00
N VAL A 53 10.83 -9.19 11.79
CA VAL A 53 9.92 -10.28 11.46
C VAL A 53 9.17 -9.95 10.19
N ARG A 54 8.94 -10.99 9.39
CA ARG A 54 8.00 -10.89 8.27
C ARG A 54 6.61 -11.02 8.84
N GLY A 55 5.80 -10.00 8.66
CA GLY A 55 4.40 -10.04 9.02
C GLY A 55 3.53 -9.57 7.88
N THR A 56 2.27 -9.39 8.20
CA THR A 56 1.32 -8.71 7.36
C THR A 56 0.82 -7.47 8.06
N ASP A 57 0.42 -6.47 7.27
CA ASP A 57 -0.34 -5.34 7.80
C ASP A 57 -1.79 -5.74 8.15
N GLU A 58 -2.61 -4.77 8.55
CA GLU A 58 -4.03 -4.96 8.87
C GLU A 58 -4.88 -5.47 7.70
N HIS A 59 -4.37 -5.37 6.47
CA HIS A 59 -5.04 -5.83 5.26
C HIS A 59 -4.51 -7.18 4.76
N GLY A 60 -3.48 -7.75 5.39
CA GLY A 60 -2.87 -9.00 4.95
C GLY A 60 -1.71 -8.80 3.95
N ASP A 61 -1.28 -7.57 3.68
CA ASP A 61 -0.16 -7.31 2.78
C ASP A 61 1.18 -7.55 3.47
N PRO A 62 2.19 -8.10 2.77
CA PRO A 62 3.52 -8.29 3.33
C PRO A 62 4.10 -6.96 3.84
N ALA A 63 4.42 -6.91 5.14
CA ALA A 63 4.99 -5.73 5.77
C ALA A 63 6.21 -6.08 6.61
N PRO A 64 7.29 -5.26 6.55
CA PRO A 64 8.39 -5.40 7.48
C PRO A 64 7.90 -5.00 8.88
N LEU A 65 7.99 -5.91 9.84
CA LEU A 65 7.64 -5.61 11.23
C LEU A 65 8.89 -5.71 12.09
N TRP A 66 9.03 -4.76 13.02
CA TRP A 66 10.06 -4.79 14.05
C TRP A 66 9.37 -5.11 15.38
N LYS A 67 9.61 -6.32 15.90
CA LYS A 67 9.07 -6.75 17.20
C LYS A 67 10.11 -6.48 18.28
N GLU A 68 9.71 -5.72 19.29
CA GLU A 68 10.57 -5.43 20.45
C GLU A 68 10.89 -6.73 21.20
N LEU A 69 12.16 -7.12 21.24
CA LEU A 69 12.64 -8.20 22.10
C LEU A 69 12.88 -7.71 23.52
N VAL A 70 13.37 -6.48 23.67
CA VAL A 70 13.62 -5.82 24.96
C VAL A 70 12.90 -4.48 24.99
N ALA A 71 11.62 -4.51 25.35
CA ALA A 71 10.76 -3.31 25.43
C ALA A 71 11.07 -2.43 26.66
N VAL A 72 11.63 -3.01 27.72
CA VAL A 72 11.95 -2.26 28.95
C VAL A 72 13.18 -1.38 28.78
N ARG A 73 13.04 -0.11 29.17
CA ARG A 73 14.15 0.87 29.13
C ARG A 73 15.05 0.81 30.36
N SER A 74 14.55 0.32 31.49
CA SER A 74 15.36 0.13 32.68
C SER A 74 14.86 -1.01 33.55
N VAL A 75 15.79 -1.72 34.16
CA VAL A 75 15.55 -2.84 35.08
C VAL A 75 16.22 -2.56 36.42
N GLU A 76 15.63 -3.07 37.49
CA GLU A 76 16.25 -3.02 38.81
C GLU A 76 17.53 -3.86 38.81
N ALA A 77 18.60 -3.32 39.36
CA ALA A 77 19.86 -4.03 39.37
C ALA A 77 19.79 -5.36 40.13
N GLY A 78 20.46 -6.38 39.58
CA GLY A 78 20.41 -7.75 40.12
C GLY A 78 19.10 -8.51 39.86
N ARG A 79 18.02 -7.87 39.42
CA ARG A 79 16.77 -8.55 39.06
C ARG A 79 16.76 -8.99 37.61
N LEU A 80 16.41 -10.26 37.41
CA LEU A 80 16.24 -10.81 36.08
C LEU A 80 14.97 -10.25 35.44
N TRP A 81 15.12 -9.67 34.25
CA TRP A 81 13.97 -9.35 33.41
C TRP A 81 13.77 -10.43 32.36
N ARG A 82 12.50 -10.72 32.05
CA ARG A 82 12.10 -11.64 30.99
C ARG A 82 11.04 -10.98 30.13
N SER A 83 11.06 -11.23 28.83
CA SER A 83 9.99 -10.81 27.94
C SER A 83 8.66 -11.42 28.41
N PHE A 84 7.60 -10.60 28.46
CA PHE A 84 6.29 -11.04 28.94
C PHE A 84 5.70 -12.14 28.05
N ALA A 85 5.90 -12.02 26.75
CA ALA A 85 5.55 -13.02 25.76
C ALA A 85 6.75 -13.29 24.83
N PRO A 86 6.91 -14.52 24.34
CA PRO A 86 7.86 -14.81 23.29
C PRO A 86 7.44 -14.15 21.97
N VAL A 87 8.42 -13.80 21.13
CA VAL A 87 8.15 -13.46 19.74
C VAL A 87 7.91 -14.75 18.95
N THR A 88 6.73 -14.85 18.35
CA THR A 88 6.26 -15.96 17.51
C THR A 88 5.95 -15.48 16.09
N GLY A 89 5.65 -16.42 15.18
CA GLY A 89 5.35 -16.14 13.76
C GLY A 89 6.57 -16.19 12.85
N LEU A 90 7.70 -16.67 13.36
CA LEU A 90 8.90 -16.96 12.58
C LEU A 90 8.89 -18.45 12.21
N SER A 91 9.44 -18.80 11.06
CA SER A 91 9.65 -20.20 10.68
C SER A 91 10.92 -20.38 9.85
N ILE A 92 11.50 -21.58 9.93
CA ILE A 92 12.52 -22.04 8.99
C ILE A 92 11.79 -22.84 7.91
N LYS A 93 11.93 -22.45 6.65
CA LYS A 93 11.20 -23.10 5.56
C LYS A 93 11.72 -24.52 5.32
N GLU A 94 10.84 -25.39 4.82
CA GLU A 94 11.24 -26.72 4.36
C GLU A 94 12.46 -26.64 3.42
N GLY A 95 13.42 -27.55 3.62
CA GLY A 95 14.67 -27.61 2.88
C GLY A 95 15.75 -26.62 3.34
N GLN A 96 15.42 -25.63 4.18
CA GLN A 96 16.43 -24.71 4.73
C GLN A 96 17.12 -25.31 5.96
N ASN A 97 18.44 -25.09 6.06
CA ASN A 97 19.25 -25.50 7.20
C ASN A 97 19.79 -24.31 8.01
N ARG A 98 19.32 -23.08 7.72
CA ARG A 98 19.85 -21.87 8.34
C ARG A 98 18.73 -20.90 8.65
N LEU A 99 18.74 -20.38 9.87
CA LEU A 99 17.86 -19.32 10.33
C LEU A 99 18.64 -18.00 10.34
N LEU A 100 18.15 -17.02 9.58
CA LEU A 100 18.65 -15.65 9.56
C LEU A 100 17.68 -14.75 10.31
N LEU A 101 18.16 -14.08 11.35
CA LEU A 101 17.37 -13.12 12.12
C LEU A 101 18.12 -11.79 12.16
N PRO A 102 17.68 -10.80 11.38
CA PRO A 102 18.17 -9.43 11.50
C PRO A 102 17.62 -8.77 12.76
N LEU A 103 18.48 -8.07 13.48
CA LEU A 103 18.15 -7.28 14.65
C LEU A 103 18.62 -5.86 14.44
N ARG A 104 17.89 -4.91 15.04
CA ARG A 104 18.35 -3.53 15.13
C ARG A 104 18.41 -3.08 16.58
N ARG A 105 19.33 -2.16 16.85
CA ARG A 105 19.37 -1.41 18.11
C ARG A 105 19.69 0.04 17.82
N GLU A 106 19.12 0.94 18.60
CA GLU A 106 19.47 2.35 18.55
C GLU A 106 20.71 2.59 19.42
N PHE A 107 21.71 3.26 18.85
CA PHE A 107 22.90 3.68 19.58
C PHE A 107 23.28 5.09 19.16
N ARG A 108 23.24 6.03 20.11
CA ARG A 108 23.55 7.46 19.88
C ARG A 108 22.73 8.08 18.73
N GLY A 109 21.44 7.77 18.67
CA GLY A 109 20.52 8.32 17.65
C GLY A 109 20.66 7.70 16.26
N ARG A 110 21.43 6.61 16.11
CA ARG A 110 21.56 5.87 14.86
C ARG A 110 21.16 4.41 15.05
N TRP A 111 20.46 3.86 14.06
CA TRP A 111 20.16 2.44 13.99
C TRP A 111 21.39 1.66 13.54
N MET A 112 21.73 0.62 14.30
CA MET A 112 22.74 -0.36 13.91
C MET A 112 22.05 -1.70 13.68
N PHE A 113 22.36 -2.33 12.55
CA PHE A 113 21.77 -3.59 12.13
C PHE A 113 22.81 -4.69 12.24
N ARG A 114 22.41 -5.81 12.81
CA ARG A 114 23.22 -7.01 12.90
C ARG A 114 22.37 -8.23 12.64
N GLN A 115 22.95 -9.28 12.08
CA GLN A 115 22.25 -10.53 11.84
C GLN A 115 22.85 -11.64 12.68
N VAL A 116 21.97 -12.52 13.18
CA VAL A 116 22.42 -13.85 13.62
C VAL A 116 22.15 -14.84 12.50
N SER A 117 23.09 -15.77 12.40
CA SER A 117 22.97 -16.97 11.60
C SER A 117 23.03 -18.17 12.52
N THR A 118 21.95 -18.93 12.60
CA THR A 118 21.95 -20.22 13.30
C THR A 118 21.79 -21.33 12.27
N GLU A 119 22.72 -22.27 12.24
CA GLU A 119 22.61 -23.47 11.41
C GLU A 119 21.86 -24.56 12.18
N LEU A 120 20.95 -25.24 11.49
CA LEU A 120 20.34 -26.48 11.93
C LEU A 120 21.30 -27.64 11.66
N VAL A 121 21.25 -28.67 12.49
CA VAL A 121 22.03 -29.91 12.30
C VAL A 121 21.69 -30.58 10.96
N SER A 122 20.43 -30.46 10.52
CA SER A 122 19.93 -30.94 9.23
C SER A 122 18.93 -29.96 8.66
N ALA A 123 18.74 -29.97 7.34
CA ALA A 123 17.68 -29.19 6.70
C ALA A 123 16.31 -29.51 7.33
N ALA A 124 15.46 -28.49 7.45
CA ALA A 124 14.11 -28.65 7.99
C ALA A 124 13.28 -29.52 7.05
N MET A 125 12.67 -30.59 7.57
CA MET A 125 11.84 -31.52 6.78
C MET A 125 10.45 -30.96 6.46
N ARG A 126 10.09 -29.84 7.08
CA ARG A 126 8.85 -29.08 6.93
C ARG A 126 9.10 -27.67 7.45
N ASP A 127 8.15 -26.76 7.21
CA ASP A 127 8.17 -25.44 7.86
C ASP A 127 8.21 -25.59 9.39
N GLU A 128 9.34 -25.24 10.00
CA GLU A 128 9.60 -25.38 11.43
C GLU A 128 9.37 -24.04 12.14
N PRO A 129 8.34 -23.92 12.99
CA PRO A 129 8.05 -22.68 13.71
C PRO A 129 9.14 -22.34 14.74
N VAL A 130 9.44 -21.04 14.86
CA VAL A 130 10.48 -20.49 15.73
C VAL A 130 9.87 -19.56 16.78
N ARG A 131 10.37 -19.70 18.00
CA ARG A 131 10.03 -18.89 19.18
C ARG A 131 11.29 -18.19 19.68
N VAL A 132 11.21 -16.87 19.89
CA VAL A 132 12.33 -16.08 20.42
C VAL A 132 11.95 -15.51 21.78
N GLU A 133 12.82 -15.71 22.77
CA GLU A 133 12.65 -15.22 24.14
C GLU A 133 13.81 -14.34 24.55
N ALA A 134 13.53 -13.24 25.22
CA ALA A 134 14.55 -12.34 25.72
C ALA A 134 14.62 -12.40 27.25
N GLU A 135 15.82 -12.60 27.78
CA GLU A 135 16.12 -12.56 29.19
C GLU A 135 17.25 -11.56 29.42
N VAL A 136 17.07 -10.56 30.28
CA VAL A 136 18.10 -9.56 30.55
C VAL A 136 18.51 -9.66 32.01
N LYS A 137 19.80 -9.93 32.23
CA LYS A 137 20.39 -9.94 33.57
C LYS A 137 21.27 -8.69 33.76
N PRO A 138 20.79 -7.69 34.52
CA PRO A 138 21.58 -6.50 34.84
C PRO A 138 22.90 -6.86 35.54
N GLY A 139 23.95 -6.07 35.32
CA GLY A 139 25.30 -6.22 35.86
C GLY A 139 26.25 -7.05 35.00
N GLN A 140 25.73 -7.78 34.00
CA GLN A 140 26.55 -8.47 33.00
C GLN A 140 26.67 -7.71 31.67
N GLY A 141 26.02 -6.55 31.55
CA GLY A 141 26.12 -5.68 30.39
C GLY A 141 25.34 -6.12 29.13
N PHE A 142 24.65 -7.27 29.14
CA PHE A 142 24.00 -7.81 27.92
C PHE A 142 22.66 -8.50 28.18
N ALA A 143 21.74 -8.33 27.21
CA ALA A 143 20.57 -9.17 27.04
C ALA A 143 20.99 -10.56 26.55
N ARG A 144 20.45 -11.62 27.15
CA ARG A 144 20.50 -13.00 26.66
C ARG A 144 19.21 -13.28 25.91
N VAL A 145 19.26 -13.24 24.59
CA VAL A 145 18.12 -13.66 23.78
C VAL A 145 18.34 -15.12 23.37
N ARG A 146 17.35 -15.97 23.63
CA ARG A 146 17.35 -17.39 23.27
C ARG A 146 16.33 -17.63 22.18
N ILE A 147 16.70 -18.48 21.23
CA ILE A 147 15.85 -18.89 20.13
C ILE A 147 15.61 -20.38 20.29
N TYR A 148 14.34 -20.76 20.17
CA TYR A 148 13.88 -22.12 20.29
C TYR A 148 13.09 -22.48 19.04
N SER A 149 13.26 -23.71 18.59
CA SER A 149 12.25 -24.36 17.77
C SER A 149 10.99 -24.60 18.59
N ALA A 150 9.80 -24.49 17.99
CA ALA A 150 8.58 -24.89 18.70
C ALA A 150 8.50 -26.42 18.82
N THR A 151 9.08 -27.17 17.87
CA THR A 151 9.27 -28.62 18.01
C THR A 151 10.44 -28.89 18.97
N PRO A 152 10.23 -29.62 20.08
CA PRO A 152 11.29 -29.89 21.05
C PRO A 152 12.54 -30.52 20.42
N ASN A 153 13.72 -30.08 20.85
CA ASN A 153 15.04 -30.63 20.46
C ASN A 153 15.44 -30.48 18.98
N VAL A 154 14.70 -29.73 18.16
CA VAL A 154 15.12 -29.47 16.77
C VAL A 154 16.30 -28.51 16.72
N PHE A 155 16.20 -27.37 17.43
CA PHE A 155 17.34 -26.48 17.64
C PHE A 155 17.15 -25.55 18.85
N THR A 156 18.27 -25.06 19.37
CA THR A 156 18.29 -23.98 20.36
C THR A 156 19.52 -23.13 20.09
N ALA A 157 19.33 -21.81 20.00
CA ALA A 157 20.40 -20.87 19.74
C ALA A 157 20.41 -19.75 20.78
N ARG A 158 21.59 -19.18 21.00
CA ARG A 158 21.76 -17.99 21.82
C ARG A 158 22.22 -16.84 20.93
N LEU A 159 21.52 -15.72 21.06
CA LEU A 159 21.93 -14.46 20.46
C LEU A 159 22.94 -13.77 21.37
N ASP A 160 24.11 -13.47 20.81
CA ASP A 160 25.09 -12.56 21.40
C ASP A 160 25.40 -11.45 20.40
N TRP A 161 24.96 -10.23 20.72
CA TRP A 161 25.11 -9.07 19.85
C TRP A 161 26.56 -8.85 19.39
N ARG A 162 27.54 -9.13 20.26
CA ARG A 162 28.96 -8.89 19.95
C ARG A 162 29.49 -9.84 18.88
N THR A 163 28.95 -11.05 18.83
CA THR A 163 29.35 -12.09 17.87
C THR A 163 28.49 -12.07 16.60
N MET A 164 27.40 -11.28 16.58
CA MET A 164 26.61 -11.10 15.37
C MET A 164 27.38 -10.32 14.31
N GLU A 165 27.15 -10.70 13.06
CA GLU A 165 27.69 -10.03 11.89
C GLU A 165 26.95 -8.71 11.68
N GLU A 166 27.69 -7.66 11.32
CA GLU A 166 27.07 -6.43 10.83
C GLU A 166 26.39 -6.67 9.49
N CYS A 167 25.19 -6.11 9.33
CA CYS A 167 24.43 -6.25 8.09
C CYS A 167 23.81 -4.91 7.70
N GLU A 168 23.33 -4.83 6.47
CA GLU A 168 22.46 -3.73 6.05
C GLU A 168 21.06 -3.89 6.67
N GLU A 169 20.26 -2.83 6.60
CA GLU A 169 18.84 -2.94 6.88
C GLU A 169 18.21 -4.00 5.95
N PRO A 170 17.39 -4.93 6.48
CA PRO A 170 16.78 -5.97 5.67
C PRO A 170 16.01 -5.36 4.50
N LYS A 171 16.38 -5.75 3.28
CA LYS A 171 15.66 -5.32 2.08
C LYS A 171 14.26 -5.90 2.11
N LEU A 172 13.30 -5.08 1.69
CA LEU A 172 11.92 -5.50 1.48
C LEU A 172 11.89 -6.69 0.52
N GLN A 173 11.02 -7.65 0.82
CA GLN A 173 10.89 -8.87 0.03
C GLN A 173 10.47 -8.51 -1.39
N GLN A 174 10.90 -9.32 -2.36
CA GLN A 174 10.32 -9.26 -3.70
C GLN A 174 8.80 -9.40 -3.61
N LEU A 175 8.12 -8.57 -4.37
CA LEU A 175 6.69 -8.37 -4.28
C LEU A 175 6.00 -9.20 -5.34
N ALA A 176 4.97 -9.93 -4.90
CA ALA A 176 4.08 -10.66 -5.80
C ALA A 176 2.96 -9.76 -6.37
N TYR A 177 2.72 -8.60 -5.78
CA TYR A 177 1.71 -7.62 -6.19
C TYR A 177 1.99 -6.26 -5.51
N PRO A 178 1.41 -5.14 -5.98
CA PRO A 178 1.51 -3.85 -5.30
C PRO A 178 0.76 -3.90 -3.94
N PRO A 179 1.45 -3.77 -2.79
CA PRO A 179 0.82 -3.78 -1.47
C PRO A 179 0.02 -2.48 -1.25
N GLY A 180 -1.12 -2.56 -0.57
CA GLY A 180 -1.97 -1.42 -0.28
C GLY A 180 -2.74 -0.87 -1.48
N VAL A 181 -3.22 0.37 -1.36
CA VAL A 181 -4.01 1.08 -2.37
C VAL A 181 -3.54 2.51 -2.47
N VAL A 182 -3.76 3.14 -3.63
CA VAL A 182 -3.52 4.57 -3.75
C VAL A 182 -4.52 5.32 -2.88
N ARG A 183 -4.01 6.30 -2.15
CA ARG A 183 -4.76 7.19 -1.26
C ARG A 183 -4.51 8.61 -1.71
N ILE A 184 -5.58 9.37 -1.89
CA ILE A 184 -5.49 10.80 -2.13
C ILE A 184 -5.83 11.48 -0.81
N SER A 185 -4.85 12.19 -0.25
CA SER A 185 -5.06 13.06 0.89
C SER A 185 -5.41 14.45 0.38
N PRO A 186 -6.38 15.14 1.00
CA PRO A 186 -6.60 16.54 0.69
C PRO A 186 -5.33 17.34 0.99
N ASP A 187 -5.02 18.30 0.12
CA ASP A 187 -3.91 19.23 0.27
C ASP A 187 -4.41 20.67 0.28
N GLU A 188 -3.95 21.44 1.27
CA GLU A 188 -4.42 22.80 1.52
C GLU A 188 -4.11 23.74 0.36
N GLU A 189 -2.89 23.69 -0.18
CA GLU A 189 -2.46 24.59 -1.25
C GLU A 189 -3.18 24.29 -2.56
N MET A 190 -3.33 23.00 -2.90
CA MET A 190 -4.14 22.59 -4.05
C MET A 190 -5.59 23.04 -3.91
N PHE A 191 -6.17 22.94 -2.71
CA PHE A 191 -7.53 23.40 -2.45
C PHE A 191 -7.65 24.92 -2.61
N ILE A 192 -6.73 25.70 -2.02
CA ILE A 192 -6.72 27.17 -2.15
C ILE A 192 -6.65 27.60 -3.63
N ARG A 193 -5.82 26.92 -4.44
CA ARG A 193 -5.73 27.20 -5.89
C ARG A 193 -7.02 26.84 -6.64
N ALA A 194 -7.72 25.79 -6.23
CA ALA A 194 -8.98 25.36 -6.84
C ALA A 194 -10.18 26.21 -6.42
N ARG A 195 -10.14 26.79 -5.21
CA ARG A 195 -11.25 27.49 -4.56
C ARG A 195 -12.02 28.44 -5.47
N PRO A 196 -11.41 29.40 -6.20
CA PRO A 196 -12.17 30.35 -7.01
C PRO A 196 -13.02 29.68 -8.10
N VAL A 197 -12.52 28.58 -8.68
CA VAL A 197 -13.24 27.84 -9.72
C VAL A 197 -14.37 27.02 -9.11
N LEU A 198 -14.17 26.46 -7.92
CA LEU A 198 -15.21 25.73 -7.17
C LEU A 198 -16.35 26.67 -6.74
N GLU A 199 -16.02 27.86 -6.22
CA GLU A 199 -17.02 28.90 -5.87
C GLU A 199 -17.82 29.35 -7.10
N ALA A 200 -17.15 29.61 -8.22
CA ALA A 200 -17.82 29.97 -9.46
C ALA A 200 -18.74 28.85 -9.98
N ALA A 201 -18.28 27.59 -9.93
CA ALA A 201 -19.09 26.44 -10.32
C ALA A 201 -20.32 26.28 -9.41
N LEU A 202 -20.16 26.42 -8.09
CA LEU A 202 -21.26 26.38 -7.13
C LEU A 202 -22.29 27.49 -7.41
N HIS A 203 -21.83 28.73 -7.60
CA HIS A 203 -22.69 29.86 -7.92
C HIS A 203 -23.46 29.61 -9.22
N ALA A 204 -22.79 29.16 -10.28
CA ALA A 204 -23.42 28.86 -11.56
C ALA A 204 -24.48 27.76 -11.46
N LEU A 205 -24.27 26.73 -10.62
CA LEU A 205 -25.26 25.69 -10.37
C LEU A 205 -26.49 26.21 -9.62
N ARG A 206 -26.31 27.09 -8.62
CA ARG A 206 -27.40 27.69 -7.86
C ARG A 206 -28.28 28.60 -8.71
N GLU A 207 -27.65 29.42 -9.54
CA GLU A 207 -28.35 30.37 -10.43
C GLU A 207 -28.88 29.72 -11.72
N ASN A 208 -28.68 28.41 -11.91
CA ASN A 208 -29.00 27.70 -13.16
C ASN A 208 -28.37 28.38 -14.40
N SER A 209 -27.15 28.89 -14.24
CA SER A 209 -26.43 29.54 -15.33
C SER A 209 -26.04 28.53 -16.41
N GLY A 210 -26.10 28.96 -17.68
CA GLY A 210 -25.60 28.18 -18.82
C GLY A 210 -24.10 27.86 -18.73
N ASP A 211 -23.34 28.63 -17.94
CA ASP A 211 -21.90 28.46 -17.75
C ASP A 211 -21.53 27.31 -16.81
N ALA A 212 -22.51 26.72 -16.10
CA ALA A 212 -22.25 25.67 -15.10
C ALA A 212 -21.48 24.47 -15.69
N ILE A 213 -21.76 24.11 -16.94
CA ILE A 213 -21.06 23.02 -17.63
C ILE A 213 -19.57 23.34 -17.79
N GLU A 214 -19.23 24.54 -18.26
CA GLU A 214 -17.85 24.93 -18.52
C GLU A 214 -17.06 25.11 -17.22
N LEU A 215 -17.68 25.70 -16.21
CA LEU A 215 -17.05 25.89 -14.90
C LEU A 215 -16.80 24.55 -14.19
N LEU A 216 -17.72 23.59 -14.27
CA LEU A 216 -17.48 22.23 -13.76
C LEU A 216 -16.37 21.52 -14.53
N ARG A 217 -16.34 21.64 -15.86
CA ARG A 217 -15.26 21.10 -16.69
C ARG A 217 -13.91 21.66 -16.30
N LYS A 218 -13.83 22.98 -16.14
CA LYS A 218 -12.63 23.65 -15.65
C LYS A 218 -12.24 23.15 -14.26
N ALA A 219 -13.20 23.03 -13.34
CA ALA A 219 -12.96 22.54 -11.99
C ALA A 219 -12.31 21.15 -12.02
N TYR A 220 -12.89 20.18 -12.74
CA TYR A 220 -12.34 18.83 -12.72
C TYR A 220 -11.09 18.65 -13.60
N ASN A 221 -10.98 19.30 -14.77
CA ASN A 221 -9.83 19.13 -15.66
C ASN A 221 -8.56 19.83 -15.16
N ALA A 222 -8.71 20.98 -14.51
CA ALA A 222 -7.59 21.78 -14.03
C ALA A 222 -7.21 21.47 -12.58
N HIS A 223 -8.15 20.96 -11.76
CA HIS A 223 -7.95 20.83 -10.32
C HIS A 223 -8.33 19.45 -9.76
N LEU A 224 -9.60 19.03 -9.86
CA LEU A 224 -10.06 17.84 -9.12
C LEU A 224 -9.41 16.53 -9.60
N ASN A 225 -9.09 16.41 -10.89
CA ASN A 225 -8.43 15.22 -11.44
C ASN A 225 -6.91 15.18 -11.21
N LYS A 226 -6.32 16.24 -10.65
CA LYS A 226 -4.88 16.33 -10.43
C LYS A 226 -4.56 15.68 -9.10
N SER A 227 -3.67 14.69 -9.16
CA SER A 227 -3.25 13.96 -7.97
C SER A 227 -1.76 13.63 -7.97
N PRO A 228 -0.85 14.62 -7.82
CA PRO A 228 0.59 14.37 -7.80
C PRO A 228 0.99 13.53 -6.58
N PHE A 229 2.19 12.92 -6.62
CA PHE A 229 2.72 12.25 -5.44
C PHE A 229 2.97 13.23 -4.30
N ALA A 230 2.57 12.85 -3.09
CA ALA A 230 2.73 13.72 -1.93
C ALA A 230 4.20 14.06 -1.67
N HIS A 231 5.11 13.08 -1.83
CA HIS A 231 6.53 13.31 -1.58
C HIS A 231 7.20 14.24 -2.61
N ASP A 232 6.70 14.30 -3.85
CA ASP A 232 7.21 15.23 -4.85
C ASP A 232 6.76 16.67 -4.54
N GLU A 233 5.50 16.87 -4.15
CA GLU A 233 4.97 18.17 -3.72
C GLU A 233 5.67 18.67 -2.45
N GLU A 234 5.84 17.82 -1.44
CA GLU A 234 6.56 18.16 -0.22
C GLU A 234 8.01 18.56 -0.50
N ARG A 235 8.68 17.90 -1.46
CA ARG A 235 10.02 18.28 -1.90
C ARG A 235 10.02 19.65 -2.59
N LEU A 236 9.01 19.97 -3.41
CA LEU A 236 8.86 21.29 -4.03
C LEU A 236 8.67 22.39 -2.97
N ARG A 237 8.07 22.06 -1.82
CA ARG A 237 7.92 22.93 -0.65
C ARG A 237 9.17 23.00 0.24
N GLY A 238 10.23 22.25 -0.08
CA GLY A 238 11.47 22.20 0.70
C GLY A 238 11.43 21.27 1.91
N HIS A 239 10.41 20.41 2.02
CA HIS A 239 10.31 19.41 3.07
C HIS A 239 10.95 18.08 2.63
N THR A 240 11.67 17.43 3.56
CA THR A 240 12.20 16.08 3.34
C THR A 240 11.25 15.07 3.97
N VAL A 241 10.44 14.42 3.14
CA VAL A 241 9.51 13.38 3.58
C VAL A 241 9.92 12.01 3.05
N ARG A 242 9.56 10.95 3.77
CA ARG A 242 9.74 9.58 3.30
C ARG A 242 8.87 9.37 2.06
N LYS A 243 9.43 8.73 1.02
CA LYS A 243 8.66 8.33 -0.16
C LYS A 243 7.55 7.35 0.25
N ASP A 244 6.31 7.75 0.02
CA ASP A 244 5.14 6.87 -0.01
C ASP A 244 4.56 6.96 -1.43
N PHE A 245 4.73 5.89 -2.21
CA PHE A 245 4.26 5.84 -3.61
C PHE A 245 2.74 5.69 -3.71
N PHE A 246 2.07 5.28 -2.64
CA PHE A 246 0.62 5.15 -2.62
C PHE A 246 -0.06 6.44 -2.15
N LEU A 247 0.66 7.36 -1.52
CA LEU A 247 0.11 8.64 -1.09
C LEU A 247 0.23 9.70 -2.18
N ARG A 248 -0.91 10.27 -2.55
CA ARG A 248 -1.04 11.41 -3.46
C ARG A 248 -1.73 12.56 -2.75
N TYR A 249 -1.45 13.77 -3.21
CA TYR A 249 -2.22 14.94 -2.84
C TYR A 249 -3.30 15.23 -3.86
N GLY A 250 -4.35 15.91 -3.46
CA GLY A 250 -5.45 16.31 -4.33
C GLY A 250 -6.34 17.33 -3.65
N VAL A 251 -7.29 17.88 -4.39
CA VAL A 251 -8.27 18.83 -3.82
C VAL A 251 -9.25 18.13 -2.88
N ILE A 252 -9.75 16.95 -3.27
CA ILE A 252 -10.67 16.14 -2.47
C ILE A 252 -9.99 14.82 -2.15
N GLY A 253 -10.03 14.40 -0.87
CA GLY A 253 -9.47 13.13 -0.43
C GLY A 253 -10.27 11.93 -0.95
N SER A 254 -9.58 10.84 -1.30
CA SER A 254 -10.23 9.63 -1.82
C SER A 254 -11.04 8.86 -0.77
N ASN A 255 -10.86 9.17 0.52
CA ASN A 255 -11.60 8.57 1.63
C ASN A 255 -12.98 9.20 1.86
N GLY A 256 -13.33 10.27 1.12
CA GLY A 256 -14.60 10.96 1.27
C GLY A 256 -14.76 11.81 2.53
N ASN A 257 -13.70 11.99 3.32
CA ASN A 257 -13.75 12.86 4.50
C ASN A 257 -13.57 14.33 4.09
N LEU A 258 -14.70 15.03 3.87
CA LEU A 258 -14.69 16.45 3.52
C LEU A 258 -14.32 17.36 4.70
N ASP A 259 -14.32 16.84 5.94
CA ASP A 259 -14.05 17.62 7.15
C ASP A 259 -12.55 17.93 7.32
N ALA A 260 -11.71 17.17 6.61
CA ALA A 260 -10.26 17.37 6.57
C ALA A 260 -9.81 18.48 5.60
N LEU A 261 -10.74 19.16 4.93
CA LEU A 261 -10.47 20.24 3.98
C LEU A 261 -10.28 21.59 4.69
N PRO A 262 -9.56 22.57 4.07
CA PRO A 262 -9.47 23.93 4.61
C PRO A 262 -10.83 24.63 4.73
N GLU A 263 -11.72 24.41 3.75
CA GLU A 263 -13.09 24.94 3.75
C GLU A 263 -14.11 23.80 3.49
N PRO A 264 -14.45 23.00 4.51
CA PRO A 264 -15.37 21.87 4.36
C PRO A 264 -16.76 22.28 3.87
N SER A 265 -17.22 23.49 4.22
CA SER A 265 -18.53 24.01 3.81
C SER A 265 -18.65 24.16 2.30
N LEU A 266 -17.66 24.78 1.64
CA LEU A 266 -17.66 24.96 0.18
C LEU A 266 -17.74 23.63 -0.56
N ALA A 267 -16.94 22.64 -0.14
CA ALA A 267 -16.93 21.33 -0.77
C ALA A 267 -18.26 20.59 -0.58
N ARG A 268 -18.86 20.64 0.62
CA ARG A 268 -20.19 20.07 0.87
C ARG A 268 -21.27 20.77 0.07
N GLU A 269 -21.28 22.10 0.04
CA GLU A 269 -22.26 22.88 -0.72
C GLU A 269 -22.17 22.58 -2.23
N LEU A 270 -20.96 22.46 -2.78
CA LEU A 270 -20.76 22.07 -4.18
C LEU A 270 -21.23 20.63 -4.44
N ARG A 271 -20.87 19.68 -3.58
CA ARG A 271 -21.35 18.28 -3.68
C ARG A 271 -22.87 18.23 -3.67
N ASP A 272 -23.49 18.95 -2.74
CA ASP A 272 -24.94 18.92 -2.53
C ASP A 272 -25.65 19.59 -3.71
N ALA A 273 -25.16 20.74 -4.19
CA ALA A 273 -25.68 21.39 -5.39
C ALA A 273 -25.58 20.50 -6.65
N ILE A 274 -24.47 19.77 -6.82
CA ILE A 274 -24.32 18.78 -7.91
C ILE A 274 -25.40 17.68 -7.77
N GLY A 275 -25.57 17.15 -6.55
CA GLY A 275 -26.54 16.10 -6.25
C GLY A 275 -27.98 16.52 -6.51
N GLU A 276 -28.36 17.71 -6.03
CA GLU A 276 -29.70 18.30 -6.22
C GLU A 276 -30.01 18.49 -7.70
N LYS A 277 -29.10 19.16 -8.44
CA LYS A 277 -29.28 19.37 -9.89
C LYS A 277 -29.33 18.07 -10.67
N PHE A 278 -28.51 17.08 -10.30
CA PHE A 278 -28.57 15.77 -10.96
C PHE A 278 -29.88 15.04 -10.64
N CYS A 279 -30.39 15.14 -9.42
CA CYS A 279 -31.69 14.57 -9.04
C CYS A 279 -32.84 15.16 -9.86
N GLU A 280 -32.87 16.48 -10.05
CA GLU A 280 -33.85 17.17 -10.91
C GLU A 280 -33.81 16.63 -12.34
N LEU A 281 -32.61 16.44 -12.91
CA LEU A 281 -32.45 15.88 -14.26
C LEU A 281 -32.93 14.43 -14.34
N VAL A 282 -32.65 13.60 -13.34
CA VAL A 282 -33.14 12.21 -13.30
C VAL A 282 -34.68 12.18 -13.28
N GLN A 283 -35.33 13.07 -12.52
CA GLN A 283 -36.80 13.13 -12.47
C GLN A 283 -37.43 13.53 -13.81
N ARG A 284 -36.69 14.27 -14.66
CA ARG A 284 -37.11 14.69 -16.00
C ARG A 284 -36.67 13.73 -17.11
N ASP A 285 -36.04 12.61 -16.77
CA ASP A 285 -35.39 11.69 -17.72
C ASP A 285 -34.27 12.35 -18.56
N GLU A 286 -33.61 13.37 -18.00
CA GLU A 286 -32.54 14.15 -18.62
C GLU A 286 -31.16 13.85 -18.00
N ALA A 287 -31.02 12.72 -17.29
CA ALA A 287 -29.76 12.32 -16.65
C ALA A 287 -28.59 12.19 -17.64
N HIS A 288 -28.88 11.84 -18.90
CA HIS A 288 -27.90 11.71 -19.98
C HIS A 288 -27.72 12.98 -20.81
N SER A 289 -28.32 14.10 -20.40
CA SER A 289 -28.06 15.43 -20.99
C SER A 289 -26.59 15.84 -20.82
N LYS A 290 -26.16 16.87 -21.56
CA LYS A 290 -24.78 17.41 -21.45
C LYS A 290 -24.45 17.83 -20.01
N LEU A 291 -25.41 18.46 -19.32
CA LEU A 291 -25.27 18.84 -17.92
C LEU A 291 -25.25 17.61 -17.02
N GLY A 292 -26.18 16.66 -17.18
CA GLY A 292 -26.23 15.44 -16.37
C GLY A 292 -24.93 14.62 -16.44
N LYS A 293 -24.38 14.42 -17.63
CA LYS A 293 -23.06 13.81 -17.86
C LYS A 293 -21.93 14.56 -17.15
N THR A 294 -21.94 15.89 -17.22
CA THR A 294 -20.92 16.74 -16.58
C THR A 294 -21.01 16.68 -15.05
N LEU A 295 -22.22 16.71 -14.50
CA LEU A 295 -22.49 16.56 -13.06
C LEU A 295 -22.03 15.19 -12.55
N LEU A 296 -22.31 14.13 -13.30
CA LEU A 296 -21.90 12.77 -12.93
C LEU A 296 -20.37 12.63 -12.93
N ARG A 297 -19.69 13.18 -13.93
CA ARG A 297 -18.22 13.20 -14.02
C ARG A 297 -17.60 14.02 -12.89
N ALA A 298 -18.12 15.21 -12.61
CA ALA A 298 -17.66 16.04 -11.49
C ALA A 298 -17.90 15.36 -10.13
N GLY A 299 -19.08 14.75 -9.95
CA GLY A 299 -19.43 14.00 -8.73
C GLY A 299 -18.54 12.78 -8.50
N GLY A 300 -18.05 12.13 -9.55
CA GLY A 300 -17.08 11.02 -9.45
C GLY A 300 -15.76 11.43 -8.76
N TRP A 301 -15.29 12.65 -8.97
CA TRP A 301 -14.07 13.18 -8.33
C TRP A 301 -14.22 13.52 -6.85
N PHE A 302 -15.42 13.37 -6.28
CA PHE A 302 -15.62 13.36 -4.83
C PHE A 302 -15.36 11.98 -4.21
N TYR A 303 -15.01 10.96 -5.01
CA TYR A 303 -14.71 9.60 -4.56
C TYR A 303 -15.81 9.03 -3.66
N LEU A 304 -15.48 8.68 -2.41
CA LEU A 304 -16.44 8.17 -1.42
C LEU A 304 -17.40 9.25 -0.89
N ALA A 305 -17.12 10.53 -1.13
CA ALA A 305 -18.04 11.64 -0.87
C ALA A 305 -18.91 11.99 -2.08
N MET A 306 -19.03 11.10 -3.07
CA MET A 306 -19.90 11.30 -4.24
C MET A 306 -21.32 11.75 -3.82
N PRO A 307 -21.95 12.70 -4.53
CA PRO A 307 -23.31 13.12 -4.21
C PRO A 307 -24.29 11.93 -4.20
N VAL A 308 -25.11 11.83 -3.15
CA VAL A 308 -26.00 10.67 -2.89
C VAL A 308 -26.94 10.39 -4.07
N ALA A 309 -27.46 11.43 -4.71
CA ALA A 309 -28.34 11.28 -5.87
C ALA A 309 -27.63 10.60 -7.05
N CYS A 310 -26.40 11.01 -7.36
CA CYS A 310 -25.58 10.41 -8.40
C CYS A 310 -25.25 8.95 -8.05
N TYR A 311 -24.82 8.70 -6.81
CA TYR A 311 -24.47 7.34 -6.36
C TYR A 311 -25.67 6.39 -6.41
N THR A 312 -26.84 6.85 -5.97
CA THR A 312 -28.11 6.08 -6.03
C THR A 312 -28.52 5.79 -7.47
N PHE A 313 -28.37 6.75 -8.38
CA PHE A 313 -28.62 6.54 -9.80
C PHE A 313 -27.69 5.46 -10.39
N LEU A 314 -26.39 5.52 -10.09
CA LEU A 314 -25.41 4.53 -10.56
C LEU A 314 -25.73 3.12 -10.04
N ARG A 315 -26.10 2.98 -8.77
CA ARG A 315 -26.52 1.68 -8.21
C ARG A 315 -27.75 1.11 -8.93
N LYS A 316 -28.74 1.95 -9.23
CA LYS A 316 -29.93 1.53 -10.00
C LYS A 316 -29.55 1.09 -11.42
N LYS A 317 -28.67 1.84 -12.09
CA LYS A 317 -28.16 1.47 -13.43
C LYS A 317 -27.36 0.18 -13.41
N LEU A 318 -26.49 0.00 -12.42
CA LEU A 318 -25.72 -1.24 -12.26
C LEU A 318 -26.63 -2.44 -12.01
N ALA A 319 -27.60 -2.32 -11.10
CA ALA A 319 -28.56 -3.37 -10.81
C ALA A 319 -29.41 -3.73 -12.05
N ALA A 320 -29.86 -2.73 -12.82
CA ALA A 320 -30.58 -2.96 -14.07
C ALA A 320 -29.70 -3.69 -15.11
N ALA A 321 -28.43 -3.29 -15.25
CA ALA A 321 -27.49 -3.94 -16.15
C ALA A 321 -27.17 -5.38 -15.72
N HIS A 322 -27.00 -5.61 -14.42
CA HIS A 322 -26.79 -6.95 -13.88
C HIS A 322 -28.01 -7.85 -14.05
N HIS A 323 -29.22 -7.32 -13.84
CA HIS A 323 -30.46 -8.05 -14.10
C HIS A 323 -30.61 -8.38 -15.60
N ALA A 324 -30.27 -7.45 -16.49
CA ALA A 324 -30.26 -7.71 -17.94
C ALA A 324 -29.29 -8.85 -18.30
N LEU A 325 -28.10 -8.86 -17.70
CA LEU A 325 -27.10 -9.93 -17.88
C LEU A 325 -27.66 -11.32 -17.50
N ALA A 326 -28.41 -11.41 -16.39
CA ALA A 326 -29.05 -12.65 -15.97
C ALA A 326 -30.11 -13.17 -16.97
N HIS A 327 -30.65 -12.28 -17.81
CA HIS A 327 -31.63 -12.61 -18.85
C HIS A 327 -30.99 -12.68 -20.25
N ASN A 328 -29.67 -12.89 -20.34
CA ASN A 328 -28.91 -12.91 -21.59
C ASN A 328 -29.01 -11.63 -22.44
N SER A 329 -29.39 -10.50 -21.82
CA SER A 329 -29.35 -9.18 -22.42
C SER A 329 -28.13 -8.41 -21.91
N PHE A 330 -27.66 -7.40 -22.64
CA PHE A 330 -26.56 -6.54 -22.18
C PHE A 330 -26.98 -5.08 -22.25
N LEU A 331 -27.08 -4.45 -21.07
CA LEU A 331 -27.29 -3.02 -20.96
C LEU A 331 -25.93 -2.36 -20.71
N ALA A 332 -25.38 -1.73 -21.74
CA ALA A 332 -24.12 -1.02 -21.63
C ALA A 332 -24.28 0.23 -20.75
N LEU A 333 -23.31 0.43 -19.85
CA LEU A 333 -23.18 1.67 -19.07
C LEU A 333 -22.44 2.73 -19.90
N SER A 334 -22.78 4.00 -19.69
CA SER A 334 -22.13 5.12 -20.36
C SER A 334 -20.69 5.33 -19.87
N ARG A 335 -19.89 6.09 -20.65
CA ARG A 335 -18.54 6.50 -20.26
C ARG A 335 -18.52 7.21 -18.90
N GLU A 336 -19.43 8.16 -18.69
CA GLU A 336 -19.52 8.92 -17.45
C GLU A 336 -19.97 8.07 -16.27
N GLU A 337 -20.88 7.12 -16.50
CA GLU A 337 -21.31 6.16 -15.49
C GLU A 337 -20.14 5.27 -15.04
N LEU A 338 -19.37 4.71 -15.98
CA LEU A 338 -18.19 3.89 -15.70
C LEU A 338 -17.08 4.68 -15.01
N HIS A 339 -16.84 5.92 -15.44
CA HIS A 339 -15.88 6.82 -14.80
C HIS A 339 -16.21 7.03 -13.32
N ALA A 340 -17.45 7.40 -13.02
CA ALA A 340 -17.88 7.66 -11.65
C ALA A 340 -17.91 6.38 -10.79
N ILE A 341 -18.36 5.23 -11.35
CA ILE A 341 -18.28 3.91 -10.69
C ILE A 341 -16.84 3.62 -10.29
N GLY A 342 -15.88 3.78 -11.20
CA GLY A 342 -14.46 3.50 -10.95
C GLY A 342 -13.86 4.29 -9.78
N LEU A 343 -14.37 5.48 -9.49
CA LEU A 343 -13.87 6.37 -8.43
C LEU A 343 -14.64 6.26 -7.12
N ALA A 344 -15.95 5.99 -7.18
CA ALA A 344 -16.85 6.08 -6.03
C ALA A 344 -17.32 4.74 -5.46
N PHE A 345 -17.37 3.66 -6.26
CA PHE A 345 -17.87 2.38 -5.76
C PHE A 345 -16.87 1.75 -4.79
N GLU A 346 -17.38 1.21 -3.68
CA GLU A 346 -16.58 0.66 -2.61
C GLU A 346 -17.21 -0.60 -2.04
N THR A 347 -18.52 -0.65 -1.83
CA THR A 347 -19.10 -1.77 -1.08
C THR A 347 -18.95 -3.11 -1.82
N PRO A 348 -18.74 -4.23 -1.10
CA PRO A 348 -18.63 -5.56 -1.72
C PRO A 348 -19.78 -5.89 -2.67
N ASP A 349 -21.01 -5.50 -2.35
CA ASP A 349 -22.20 -5.77 -3.17
C ASP A 349 -22.20 -5.01 -4.50
N ASP A 350 -21.72 -3.77 -4.50
CA ASP A 350 -21.57 -2.98 -5.73
C ASP A 350 -20.53 -3.63 -6.66
N LEU A 351 -19.39 -4.03 -6.08
CA LEU A 351 -18.29 -4.63 -6.84
C LEU A 351 -18.65 -6.02 -7.37
N ARG A 352 -19.38 -6.82 -6.59
CA ARG A 352 -19.87 -8.15 -7.01
C ARG A 352 -20.79 -8.08 -8.22
N GLN A 353 -21.62 -7.06 -8.32
CA GLN A 353 -22.47 -6.84 -9.49
C GLN A 353 -21.68 -6.28 -10.69
N PHE A 354 -20.61 -5.52 -10.42
CA PHE A 354 -19.81 -4.87 -11.46
C PHE A 354 -18.90 -5.84 -12.24
N TYR A 355 -18.17 -6.73 -11.57
CA TYR A 355 -17.17 -7.58 -12.25
C TYR A 355 -17.74 -8.49 -13.35
N PRO A 356 -18.89 -9.18 -13.18
CA PRO A 356 -19.49 -9.96 -14.26
C PRO A 356 -19.83 -9.12 -15.50
N LEU A 357 -20.21 -7.85 -15.30
CA LEU A 357 -20.46 -6.92 -16.41
C LEU A 357 -19.18 -6.54 -17.14
N VAL A 358 -18.06 -6.37 -16.43
CA VAL A 358 -16.73 -6.16 -17.05
C VAL A 358 -16.37 -7.35 -17.92
N VAL A 359 -16.47 -8.58 -17.39
CA VAL A 359 -16.16 -9.81 -18.14
C VAL A 359 -17.00 -9.90 -19.41
N ARG A 360 -18.30 -9.63 -19.30
CA ARG A 360 -19.21 -9.59 -20.46
C ARG A 360 -18.81 -8.52 -21.47
N ALA A 361 -18.59 -7.28 -21.01
CA ALA A 361 -18.27 -6.13 -21.85
C ALA A 361 -16.96 -6.34 -22.63
N LEU A 362 -15.93 -6.92 -22.02
CA LEU A 362 -14.67 -7.21 -22.70
C LEU A 362 -14.78 -8.36 -23.73
N GLY A 363 -15.79 -9.22 -23.59
CA GLY A 363 -16.10 -10.28 -24.55
C GLY A 363 -16.92 -9.83 -25.75
N ASP A 364 -17.62 -8.70 -25.64
CA ASP A 364 -18.48 -8.15 -26.68
C ASP A 364 -17.71 -7.19 -27.61
N LEU A 365 -17.85 -7.40 -28.93
CA LEU A 365 -17.20 -6.56 -29.93
C LEU A 365 -17.95 -5.23 -30.15
N ALA A 366 -19.24 -5.17 -29.83
CA ALA A 366 -20.05 -3.96 -29.97
C ALA A 366 -19.78 -2.95 -28.84
N THR A 367 -19.27 -3.43 -27.70
CA THR A 367 -19.00 -2.61 -26.53
C THR A 367 -17.56 -2.12 -26.52
N GLY A 368 -17.36 -0.80 -26.43
CA GLY A 368 -16.03 -0.22 -26.30
C GLY A 368 -15.38 -0.62 -24.96
N PRO A 369 -14.23 -1.32 -24.93
CA PRO A 369 -13.67 -1.87 -23.70
C PRO A 369 -12.99 -0.81 -22.81
N ASN A 370 -12.69 0.37 -23.37
CA ASN A 370 -11.79 1.34 -22.77
C ASN A 370 -12.21 1.80 -21.37
N GLU A 371 -13.45 2.25 -21.23
CA GLU A 371 -13.94 2.83 -19.97
C GLU A 371 -14.21 1.76 -18.92
N TRP A 372 -14.57 0.54 -19.34
CA TRP A 372 -14.67 -0.63 -18.45
C TRP A 372 -13.33 -0.98 -17.82
N LEU A 373 -12.26 -0.99 -18.64
CA LEU A 373 -10.90 -1.22 -18.18
C LEU A 373 -10.42 -0.11 -17.22
N ARG A 374 -10.70 1.17 -17.54
CA ARG A 374 -10.39 2.31 -16.66
C ARG A 374 -11.10 2.19 -15.31
N ALA A 375 -12.40 1.87 -15.32
CA ALA A 375 -13.20 1.72 -14.11
C ALA A 375 -12.67 0.57 -13.23
N MET A 376 -12.42 -0.60 -13.83
CA MET A 376 -11.81 -1.74 -13.15
C MET A 376 -10.44 -1.42 -12.56
N ARG A 377 -9.57 -0.75 -13.34
CA ARG A 377 -8.26 -0.29 -12.86
C ARG A 377 -8.40 0.56 -11.61
N ASN A 378 -9.27 1.57 -11.66
CA ASN A 378 -9.46 2.51 -10.56
C ASN A 378 -10.01 1.78 -9.31
N ILE A 379 -10.97 0.87 -9.46
CA ILE A 379 -11.48 0.04 -8.34
C ILE A 379 -10.34 -0.75 -7.69
N CYS A 380 -9.56 -1.53 -8.46
CA CYS A 380 -8.46 -2.34 -7.91
C CYS A 380 -7.33 -1.47 -7.31
N ARG A 381 -7.19 -0.25 -7.80
CA ARG A 381 -6.19 0.71 -7.35
C ARG A 381 -6.58 1.38 -6.03
N PHE A 382 -7.85 1.73 -5.85
CA PHE A 382 -8.33 2.50 -4.70
C PHE A 382 -9.00 1.65 -3.60
N ARG A 383 -9.30 0.36 -3.82
CA ARG A 383 -10.01 -0.51 -2.87
C ARG A 383 -9.23 -1.76 -2.51
N ASN A 384 -8.98 -1.95 -1.21
CA ASN A 384 -8.18 -3.07 -0.71
C ASN A 384 -8.88 -4.42 -0.88
N HIS A 385 -10.21 -4.45 -0.73
CA HIS A 385 -11.02 -5.67 -0.78
C HIS A 385 -11.61 -5.96 -2.17
N ALA A 386 -11.27 -5.17 -3.20
CA ALA A 386 -11.83 -5.31 -4.55
C ALA A 386 -11.73 -6.73 -5.13
N LEU A 387 -10.69 -7.48 -4.75
CA LEU A 387 -10.43 -8.84 -5.25
C LEU A 387 -10.62 -9.91 -4.18
N HIS A 388 -11.34 -9.61 -3.09
CA HIS A 388 -11.70 -10.59 -2.07
C HIS A 388 -12.59 -11.70 -2.67
N PRO A 389 -12.47 -12.97 -2.22
CA PRO A 389 -13.31 -14.08 -2.71
C PRO A 389 -14.82 -13.85 -2.63
N GLU A 390 -15.27 -13.03 -1.69
CA GLU A 390 -16.68 -12.66 -1.54
C GLU A 390 -17.16 -11.59 -2.55
N VAL A 391 -16.23 -10.89 -3.20
CA VAL A 391 -16.51 -9.84 -4.18
C VAL A 391 -16.46 -10.40 -5.60
N ILE A 392 -15.41 -11.15 -5.92
CA ILE A 392 -15.25 -11.77 -7.25
C ILE A 392 -14.84 -13.24 -7.09
N SER A 393 -15.55 -14.10 -7.82
CA SER A 393 -15.27 -15.53 -7.87
C SER A 393 -13.97 -15.81 -8.63
N ASP A 394 -13.31 -16.94 -8.34
CA ASP A 394 -12.11 -17.34 -9.12
C ASP A 394 -12.44 -17.49 -10.61
N ALA A 395 -13.60 -18.07 -10.92
CA ALA A 395 -14.05 -18.27 -12.29
C ALA A 395 -14.19 -16.94 -13.06
N ASP A 396 -14.79 -15.92 -12.45
CA ASP A 396 -14.94 -14.60 -13.08
C ASP A 396 -13.60 -13.87 -13.19
N LEU A 397 -12.73 -14.00 -12.17
CA LEU A 397 -11.42 -13.36 -12.18
C LEU A 397 -10.49 -13.99 -13.23
N TYR A 398 -10.47 -15.31 -13.39
CA TYR A 398 -9.70 -15.98 -14.45
C TYR A 398 -10.25 -15.63 -15.84
N GLN A 399 -11.57 -15.61 -16.01
CA GLN A 399 -12.18 -15.12 -17.26
C GLN A 399 -11.80 -13.67 -17.55
N LEU A 400 -11.80 -12.80 -16.54
CA LEU A 400 -11.39 -11.41 -16.68
C LEU A 400 -9.96 -11.30 -17.21
N ILE A 401 -9.02 -12.06 -16.63
CA ILE A 401 -7.63 -12.12 -17.09
C ILE A 401 -7.53 -12.60 -18.54
N GLU A 402 -8.26 -13.64 -18.92
CA GLU A 402 -8.30 -14.12 -20.31
C GLU A 402 -8.83 -13.05 -21.28
N ARG A 403 -9.89 -12.33 -20.91
CA ARG A 403 -10.45 -11.25 -21.73
C ARG A 403 -9.47 -10.09 -21.88
N VAL A 404 -8.79 -9.69 -20.80
CA VAL A 404 -7.75 -8.66 -20.82
C VAL A 404 -6.58 -9.08 -21.73
N LEU A 405 -6.08 -10.32 -21.59
CA LEU A 405 -5.02 -10.86 -22.44
C LEU A 405 -5.43 -10.88 -23.92
N LYS A 406 -6.63 -11.37 -24.22
CA LYS A 406 -7.14 -11.39 -25.59
C LYS A 406 -7.18 -9.97 -26.19
N LYS A 407 -7.65 -8.98 -25.42
CA LYS A 407 -7.66 -7.58 -25.88
C LYS A 407 -6.26 -7.01 -26.07
N LEU A 408 -5.30 -7.34 -25.21
CA LEU A 408 -3.89 -6.99 -25.41
C LEU A 408 -3.33 -7.59 -26.70
N GLN A 409 -3.60 -8.86 -26.98
CA GLN A 409 -3.18 -9.54 -28.20
C GLN A 409 -3.78 -8.89 -29.44
N GLU A 410 -5.09 -8.64 -29.45
CA GLU A 410 -5.80 -7.95 -30.55
C GLU A 410 -5.19 -6.56 -30.85
N GLN A 411 -4.84 -5.80 -29.82
CA GLN A 411 -4.20 -4.48 -30.00
C GLN A 411 -2.75 -4.59 -30.48
N ALA A 412 -1.97 -5.55 -29.94
CA ALA A 412 -0.58 -5.77 -30.33
C ALA A 412 -0.45 -6.25 -31.79
N GLU A 413 -1.33 -7.15 -32.24
CA GLU A 413 -1.38 -7.62 -33.64
C GLU A 413 -1.64 -6.47 -34.62
N ARG A 414 -2.48 -5.51 -34.21
CA ARG A 414 -2.77 -4.29 -34.96
C ARG A 414 -1.70 -3.21 -34.80
N LYS A 415 -0.66 -3.46 -34.00
CA LYS A 415 0.37 -2.48 -33.60
C LYS A 415 -0.23 -1.19 -33.00
N ASN A 416 -1.38 -1.31 -32.35
CA ASN A 416 -2.07 -0.19 -31.72
C ASN A 416 -1.76 -0.16 -30.22
N PHE A 417 -0.66 0.49 -29.85
CA PHE A 417 -0.22 0.61 -28.46
C PHE A 417 -0.81 1.84 -27.74
N ALA A 418 -1.97 2.32 -28.20
CA ALA A 418 -2.65 3.47 -27.63
C ALA A 418 -3.51 3.10 -26.40
N GLN A 419 -4.60 3.83 -26.20
CA GLN A 419 -5.40 3.85 -24.97
C GLN A 419 -5.92 2.47 -24.53
N ILE A 420 -6.43 1.63 -25.44
CA ILE A 420 -6.96 0.30 -25.08
C ILE A 420 -5.83 -0.63 -24.61
N PHE A 421 -4.70 -0.67 -25.33
CA PHE A 421 -3.56 -1.50 -24.95
C PHE A 421 -3.05 -1.12 -23.56
N ARG A 422 -2.85 0.19 -23.33
CA ARG A 422 -2.47 0.76 -22.04
C ARG A 422 -3.45 0.38 -20.93
N ASN A 423 -4.75 0.59 -21.15
CA ASN A 423 -5.78 0.29 -20.15
C ASN A 423 -5.99 -1.21 -19.92
N CYS A 424 -5.54 -2.10 -20.81
CA CYS A 424 -5.47 -3.53 -20.52
C CYS A 424 -4.22 -3.90 -19.70
N LEU A 425 -3.11 -3.22 -19.93
CA LEU A 425 -1.82 -3.53 -19.30
C LEU A 425 -1.74 -3.03 -17.85
N GLU A 426 -2.10 -1.76 -17.61
CA GLU A 426 -1.98 -1.12 -16.29
C GLU A 426 -2.75 -1.83 -15.15
N PRO A 427 -3.93 -2.44 -15.36
CA PRO A 427 -4.62 -3.20 -14.31
C PRO A 427 -3.94 -4.50 -13.90
N LEU A 428 -3.12 -5.12 -14.75
CA LEU A 428 -2.59 -6.48 -14.51
C LEU A 428 -1.86 -6.60 -13.15
N PRO A 429 -0.93 -5.71 -12.78
CA PRO A 429 -0.30 -5.76 -11.45
C PRO A 429 -1.32 -5.65 -10.31
N PHE A 430 -2.36 -4.82 -10.45
CA PHE A 430 -3.37 -4.66 -9.41
C PHE A 430 -4.30 -5.88 -9.29
N LEU A 431 -4.56 -6.60 -10.39
CA LEU A 431 -5.29 -7.86 -10.36
C LEU A 431 -4.54 -8.96 -9.59
N LEU A 432 -3.21 -8.90 -9.53
CA LEU A 432 -2.39 -9.82 -8.74
C LEU A 432 -2.55 -9.63 -7.23
N LYS A 433 -3.20 -8.56 -6.75
CA LYS A 433 -3.57 -8.43 -5.33
C LYS A 433 -4.47 -9.56 -4.84
N ARG A 434 -5.10 -10.33 -5.74
CA ARG A 434 -5.77 -11.58 -5.39
C ARG A 434 -4.87 -12.55 -4.62
N ARG A 435 -3.54 -12.50 -4.85
CA ARG A 435 -2.53 -13.31 -4.14
C ARG A 435 -2.46 -13.07 -2.63
N ARG A 436 -3.07 -11.98 -2.15
CA ARG A 436 -3.32 -11.76 -0.72
C ARG A 436 -4.23 -12.84 -0.11
N TYR A 437 -5.20 -13.33 -0.88
CA TYR A 437 -6.20 -14.31 -0.42
C TYR A 437 -5.93 -15.71 -0.96
N ASP A 438 -5.33 -15.80 -2.15
CA ASP A 438 -4.92 -17.06 -2.79
C ASP A 438 -3.48 -16.93 -3.31
N PRO A 439 -2.46 -17.29 -2.52
CA PRO A 439 -1.05 -17.15 -2.90
C PRO A 439 -0.66 -17.82 -4.23
N GLU A 440 -1.41 -18.84 -4.65
CA GLU A 440 -1.19 -19.58 -5.90
C GLU A 440 -1.85 -18.94 -7.11
N PHE A 441 -2.67 -17.89 -6.93
CA PHE A 441 -3.32 -17.17 -8.01
C PHE A 441 -2.28 -16.65 -9.03
N LEU A 442 -2.36 -17.16 -10.26
CA LEU A 442 -1.38 -16.92 -11.31
C LEU A 442 0.07 -17.15 -10.86
N ALA A 443 0.36 -18.19 -10.05
CA ALA A 443 1.74 -18.54 -9.68
C ALA A 443 2.66 -18.59 -10.91
N PRO A 444 3.96 -18.23 -10.82
CA PRO A 444 4.86 -18.16 -11.99
C PRO A 444 4.96 -19.47 -12.79
N THR A 445 4.67 -20.60 -12.16
CA THR A 445 4.66 -21.95 -12.75
C THR A 445 3.33 -22.29 -13.45
N SER A 446 2.27 -21.51 -13.24
CA SER A 446 0.98 -21.73 -13.89
C SER A 446 1.04 -21.41 -15.39
N GLN A 447 0.33 -22.21 -16.19
CA GLN A 447 0.29 -22.04 -17.65
C GLN A 447 -0.18 -20.64 -18.06
N GLN A 448 -1.16 -20.08 -17.34
CA GLN A 448 -1.72 -18.77 -17.65
C GLN A 448 -0.75 -17.63 -17.33
N ALA A 449 -0.02 -17.69 -16.21
CA ALA A 449 1.04 -16.73 -15.91
C ALA A 449 2.18 -16.82 -16.93
N GLN A 450 2.61 -18.03 -17.30
CA GLN A 450 3.63 -18.22 -18.34
C GLN A 450 3.19 -17.66 -19.69
N THR A 451 1.93 -17.85 -20.06
CA THR A 451 1.36 -17.30 -21.31
C THR A 451 1.39 -15.77 -21.30
N LEU A 452 0.98 -15.14 -20.18
CA LEU A 452 1.07 -13.70 -19.99
C LEU A 452 2.51 -13.20 -20.09
N ILE A 453 3.42 -13.77 -19.29
CA ILE A 453 4.84 -13.40 -19.27
C ILE A 453 5.43 -13.49 -20.68
N HIS A 454 5.26 -14.62 -21.36
CA HIS A 454 5.78 -14.82 -22.71
C HIS A 454 5.24 -13.78 -23.69
N PHE A 455 3.94 -13.48 -23.62
CA PHE A 455 3.31 -12.46 -24.45
C PHE A 455 3.88 -11.07 -24.19
N LEU A 456 3.98 -10.64 -22.92
CA LEU A 456 4.48 -9.31 -22.57
C LEU A 456 5.94 -9.13 -23.00
N GLU A 457 6.79 -10.14 -22.78
CA GLU A 457 8.20 -10.12 -23.20
C GLU A 457 8.34 -10.12 -24.73
N LYS A 458 7.48 -10.86 -25.43
CA LYS A 458 7.43 -10.85 -26.90
C LYS A 458 7.08 -9.46 -27.41
N VAL A 459 6.05 -8.83 -26.85
CA VAL A 459 5.63 -7.48 -27.24
C VAL A 459 6.73 -6.46 -27.00
N ASP A 460 7.38 -6.48 -25.82
CA ASP A 460 8.50 -5.57 -25.51
C ASP A 460 9.67 -5.76 -26.49
N ARG A 461 10.06 -7.00 -26.79
CA ARG A 461 11.17 -7.30 -27.71
C ARG A 461 10.85 -6.91 -29.16
N GLU A 462 9.69 -7.27 -29.67
CA GLU A 462 9.34 -7.10 -31.10
C GLU A 462 8.87 -5.67 -31.43
N ASN A 463 8.34 -4.94 -30.44
CA ASN A 463 7.75 -3.61 -30.65
C ASN A 463 8.46 -2.51 -29.85
N ARG A 464 9.69 -2.77 -29.37
CA ARG A 464 10.47 -1.85 -28.52
C ARG A 464 10.52 -0.40 -29.02
N TRP A 465 10.58 -0.20 -30.33
CA TRP A 465 10.67 1.12 -30.97
C TRP A 465 9.33 1.84 -31.11
N GLN A 466 8.22 1.11 -31.04
CA GLN A 466 6.86 1.67 -31.12
C GLN A 466 6.27 1.93 -29.73
N LEU A 467 6.77 1.26 -28.70
CA LEU A 467 6.36 1.45 -27.32
C LEU A 467 7.05 2.68 -26.72
N SER A 468 6.27 3.55 -26.09
CA SER A 468 6.83 4.63 -25.27
C SER A 468 7.68 4.05 -24.13
N THR A 469 8.65 4.81 -23.64
CA THR A 469 9.47 4.42 -22.46
C THR A 469 8.59 4.02 -21.28
N ARG A 470 7.51 4.78 -21.09
CA ARG A 470 6.47 4.51 -20.10
C ARG A 470 5.83 3.14 -20.28
N LEU A 471 5.33 2.79 -21.47
CA LEU A 471 4.69 1.49 -21.69
C LEU A 471 5.66 0.33 -21.49
N ARG A 472 6.93 0.50 -21.87
CA ARG A 472 7.98 -0.50 -21.61
C ARG A 472 8.22 -0.72 -20.12
N GLN A 473 8.22 0.35 -19.32
CA GLN A 473 8.32 0.24 -17.86
C GLN A 473 7.14 -0.53 -17.25
N VAL A 474 5.91 -0.26 -17.71
CA VAL A 474 4.73 -0.99 -17.23
C VAL A 474 4.77 -2.46 -17.66
N LEU A 475 5.22 -2.79 -18.88
CA LEU A 475 5.40 -4.17 -19.35
C LEU A 475 6.42 -4.92 -18.48
N HIS A 476 7.56 -4.29 -18.20
CA HIS A 476 8.61 -4.86 -17.36
C HIS A 476 8.09 -5.08 -15.93
N THR A 477 7.45 -4.07 -15.36
CA THR A 477 6.85 -4.13 -14.02
C THR A 477 5.81 -5.24 -13.90
N ALA A 478 4.89 -5.35 -14.87
CA ALA A 478 3.87 -6.40 -14.88
C ALA A 478 4.51 -7.80 -14.98
N THR A 479 5.56 -7.95 -15.78
CA THR A 479 6.35 -9.19 -15.87
C THR A 479 7.01 -9.54 -14.52
N ASN A 480 7.63 -8.56 -13.85
CA ASN A 480 8.28 -8.77 -12.55
C ASN A 480 7.26 -9.18 -11.47
N PHE A 481 6.08 -8.55 -11.43
CA PHE A 481 5.03 -8.95 -10.50
C PHE A 481 4.51 -10.36 -10.81
N LEU A 482 4.31 -10.71 -12.09
CA LEU A 482 3.90 -12.07 -12.48
C LEU A 482 4.92 -13.12 -12.01
N ARG A 483 6.22 -12.81 -12.10
CA ARG A 483 7.33 -13.64 -11.61
C ARG A 483 7.53 -13.64 -10.08
N MET A 484 6.83 -12.76 -9.36
CA MET A 484 7.05 -12.49 -7.93
C MET A 484 8.45 -11.94 -7.62
N GLU A 485 9.01 -11.18 -8.56
CA GLU A 485 10.37 -10.60 -8.51
C GLU A 485 10.36 -9.08 -8.36
N ALA A 486 9.18 -8.45 -8.30
CA ALA A 486 9.04 -7.00 -8.28
C ALA A 486 9.63 -6.35 -7.01
N SER A 487 9.99 -5.09 -7.11
CA SER A 487 10.61 -4.27 -6.07
C SER A 487 9.79 -3.00 -5.81
N GLU A 488 10.20 -2.19 -4.82
CA GLU A 488 9.62 -0.86 -4.63
C GLU A 488 9.79 0.05 -5.87
N SER A 489 10.90 -0.11 -6.62
CA SER A 489 11.11 0.66 -7.84
C SER A 489 10.11 0.30 -8.95
N ASP A 490 9.62 -0.95 -8.97
CA ASP A 490 8.55 -1.36 -9.87
C ASP A 490 7.21 -0.72 -9.45
N ILE A 491 6.94 -0.57 -8.15
CA ILE A 491 5.76 0.19 -7.67
C ILE A 491 5.85 1.66 -8.11
N GLU A 492 7.00 2.30 -7.88
CA GLU A 492 7.25 3.67 -8.31
C GLU A 492 7.03 3.80 -9.83
N ALA A 493 7.63 2.92 -10.62
CA ALA A 493 7.45 2.91 -12.07
C ALA A 493 5.98 2.69 -12.50
N LEU A 494 5.24 1.82 -11.82
CA LEU A 494 3.82 1.58 -12.11
C LEU A 494 2.94 2.78 -11.80
N LEU A 495 3.22 3.48 -10.68
CA LEU A 495 2.38 4.57 -10.20
C LEU A 495 2.77 5.92 -10.80
N SER A 496 4.02 6.15 -11.20
CA SER A 496 4.47 7.43 -11.80
C SER A 496 3.92 7.68 -13.20
N VAL A 497 3.16 6.73 -13.73
CA VAL A 497 2.59 6.67 -15.07
C VAL A 497 1.45 7.69 -15.25
N GLU A 498 0.88 8.29 -14.22
CA GLU A 498 -0.43 8.95 -14.37
C GLU A 498 -0.46 10.44 -14.77
N ASP A 499 0.66 11.16 -14.81
CA ASP A 499 0.62 12.63 -14.90
C ASP A 499 0.61 13.22 -16.33
N GLU A 500 0.69 12.39 -17.37
CA GLU A 500 0.51 12.83 -18.77
C GLU A 500 -0.98 12.71 -19.15
N SER A 501 -1.70 13.80 -18.93
CA SER A 501 -3.11 13.94 -19.29
C SER A 501 -3.30 14.10 -20.81
N ASP A 502 -3.26 12.98 -21.54
CA ASP A 502 -3.81 12.86 -22.90
C ASP A 502 -5.32 12.56 -22.85
N ASP A 503 -6.07 13.20 -21.93
CA ASP A 503 -7.52 13.31 -22.08
C ASP A 503 -7.78 14.53 -22.99
N ASP A 504 -7.25 14.52 -24.22
CA ASP A 504 -7.77 15.35 -25.30
C ASP A 504 -9.14 14.75 -25.65
N ASP A 505 -10.19 15.53 -25.37
CA ASP A 505 -11.57 15.22 -25.68
C ASP A 505 -11.74 15.07 -27.20
N GLY A 506 -11.63 13.83 -27.68
CA GLY A 506 -12.21 13.35 -28.93
C GLY A 506 -13.66 12.90 -28.76
#